data_AF-A0A109FCF9-F1
#
_entry.id   AF-A0A109FCF9-F1
#
_cell.length_a   1.000
_cell.length_b   1.000
_cell.length_c   1.000
_cell.angle_alpha   90.00
_cell.angle_beta   90.00
_cell.angle_gamma   90.00
#
_symmetry.space_group_name_H-M   'P 1'
#
loop_
_entity.id
_entity.type
_entity.pdbx_description
1 polymer ?
#
loop_
_entity_poly.entity_id
_entity_poly.type
_entity_poly.pdbx_seq_one_letter_code
_entity_poly.pdbx_strand_id
1 'polypeptide(L)'
;MSLQELVAEQLGALSLRDDPDTVEFVVGLVEEESFESEDRRSAILGMLEAEEDDVTTADAVDKLLEETSIYQDKVLAARRAAEEAEAAAAAAAAEGRGGTQYGYLEEETEADRLAREEAERAPDKALQDPRQMSKKQRKKALEGVDLLALPNLNKAHVDAAEKQRRAASASAAQAKKARDEADRKKQKDDEKRKLEEKRKKAQKVERKA
;
A
#
# COMPACT_ATOMS: atom_id res chain seq x y z
N MET A 1 25.09 17.09 1.89
CA MET A 1 25.59 16.88 3.25
C MET A 1 24.95 15.62 3.77
N SER A 2 25.74 14.65 4.21
CA SER A 2 25.22 13.45 4.86
C SER A 2 24.91 13.75 6.33
N LEU A 3 24.11 12.89 7.00
CA LEU A 3 23.84 13.03 8.43
C LEU A 3 25.15 12.88 9.25
N GLN A 4 26.06 12.01 8.82
CA GLN A 4 27.38 11.81 9.43
C GLN A 4 28.25 13.07 9.35
N GLU A 5 28.29 13.74 8.19
CA GLU A 5 29.03 15.00 8.01
C GLU A 5 28.47 16.10 8.93
N LEU A 6 27.14 16.18 9.06
CA LEU A 6 26.48 17.15 9.94
C LEU A 6 26.81 16.90 11.41
N VAL A 7 26.68 15.65 11.86
CA VAL A 7 26.98 15.28 13.25
C VAL A 7 28.46 15.54 13.57
N ALA A 8 29.39 15.20 12.67
CA ALA A 8 30.81 15.47 12.86
C ALA A 8 31.11 16.98 12.93
N GLU A 9 30.53 17.78 12.04
CA GLU A 9 30.70 19.24 12.06
C GLU A 9 30.14 19.85 13.35
N GLN A 10 29.00 19.36 13.83
CA GLN A 10 28.39 19.86 15.06
C GLN A 10 29.12 19.42 16.33
N LEU A 11 29.59 18.17 16.40
CA LEU A 11 30.45 17.73 17.51
C LEU A 11 31.73 18.59 17.57
N GLY A 12 32.36 18.85 16.42
CA GLY A 12 33.52 19.75 16.34
C GLY A 12 33.21 21.20 16.73
N ALA A 13 32.08 21.75 16.27
CA ALA A 13 31.64 23.11 16.59
C ALA A 13 31.33 23.28 18.09
N LEU A 14 30.78 22.23 18.71
CA LEU A 14 30.47 22.17 20.13
C LEU A 14 31.66 21.78 21.01
N SER A 15 32.85 21.59 20.41
CA SER A 15 34.07 21.14 21.11
C SER A 15 33.89 19.81 21.85
N LEU A 16 32.99 18.96 21.35
CA LEU A 16 32.77 17.61 21.82
C LEU A 16 33.70 16.64 21.07
N ARG A 17 33.79 15.42 21.60
CA ARG A 17 34.58 14.35 21.01
C ARG A 17 33.99 13.96 19.64
N ASP A 18 34.74 14.17 18.57
CA ASP A 18 34.33 14.03 17.16
C ASP A 18 34.93 12.80 16.46
N ASP A 19 35.33 11.78 17.23
CA ASP A 19 35.86 10.54 16.64
C ASP A 19 34.79 9.79 15.83
N PRO A 20 35.21 9.00 14.82
CA PRO A 20 34.27 8.31 13.94
C PRO A 20 33.31 7.36 14.68
N ASP A 21 33.75 6.76 15.78
CA ASP A 21 32.91 5.85 16.58
C ASP A 21 31.78 6.63 17.28
N THR A 22 32.09 7.83 17.78
CA THR A 22 31.11 8.73 18.41
C THR A 22 30.11 9.28 17.38
N VAL A 23 30.60 9.66 16.20
CA VAL A 23 29.73 10.10 15.09
C VAL A 23 28.79 8.98 14.66
N GLU A 24 29.29 7.75 14.47
CA GLU A 24 28.47 6.59 14.07
C GLU A 24 27.43 6.24 15.15
N PHE A 25 27.81 6.29 16.42
CA PHE A 25 26.89 6.04 17.53
C PHE A 25 25.76 7.08 17.61
N VAL A 26 26.09 8.37 17.53
CA VAL A 26 25.10 9.46 17.55
C VAL A 26 24.17 9.32 16.34
N VAL A 27 24.70 9.02 15.16
CA VAL A 27 23.89 8.79 13.95
C VAL A 27 22.91 7.64 14.16
N GLY A 28 23.36 6.50 14.70
CA GLY A 28 22.49 5.37 15.01
C GLY A 28 21.36 5.73 15.97
N LEU A 29 21.66 6.48 17.03
CA LEU A 29 20.65 6.95 17.99
C LEU A 29 19.61 7.89 17.38
N VAL A 30 20.04 8.78 16.48
CA VAL A 30 19.14 9.75 15.84
C VAL A 30 18.27 9.06 14.77
N GLU A 31 18.76 8.02 14.10
CA GLU A 31 17.98 7.21 13.15
C GLU A 31 16.98 6.28 13.85
N GLU A 32 17.25 5.83 15.07
CA GLU A 32 16.35 4.97 15.83
C GLU A 32 15.21 5.77 16.49
N GLU A 33 14.05 5.81 15.82
CA GLU A 33 12.81 6.44 16.30
C GLU A 33 12.25 5.86 17.61
N SER A 34 12.79 4.73 18.09
CA SER A 34 12.35 4.08 19.34
C SER A 34 12.86 4.77 20.60
N PHE A 35 13.89 5.62 20.51
CA PHE A 35 14.47 6.31 21.65
C PHE A 35 13.85 7.69 21.84
N GLU A 36 13.46 8.01 23.07
CA GLU A 36 13.04 9.36 23.45
C GLU A 36 14.24 10.31 23.49
N SER A 37 14.01 11.62 23.38
CA SER A 37 15.08 12.63 23.37
C SER A 37 15.92 12.61 24.65
N GLU A 38 15.30 12.28 25.80
CA GLU A 38 15.97 12.16 27.10
C GLU A 38 16.90 10.94 27.15
N ASP A 39 16.49 9.82 26.56
CA ASP A 39 17.30 8.60 26.49
C ASP A 39 18.51 8.80 25.55
N ARG A 40 18.30 9.47 24.42
CA ARG A 40 19.38 9.81 23.47
C ARG A 40 20.43 10.70 24.13
N ARG A 41 19.99 11.73 24.85
CA ARG A 41 20.86 12.62 25.62
C ARG A 41 21.68 11.84 26.65
N SER A 42 21.02 10.99 27.43
CA SER A 42 21.67 10.18 28.47
C SER A 42 22.70 9.21 27.88
N ALA A 43 22.38 8.58 26.75
CA ALA A 43 23.29 7.67 26.06
C ALA A 43 24.53 8.39 25.51
N ILE A 44 24.37 9.57 24.92
CA ILE A 44 25.47 10.37 24.39
C ILE A 44 26.35 10.91 25.52
N LEU A 45 25.75 11.42 26.60
CA LEU A 45 26.51 11.86 27.79
C LEU A 45 27.30 10.71 28.41
N GLY A 46 26.69 9.52 28.52
CA GLY A 46 27.36 8.32 29.01
C GLY A 46 28.54 7.90 28.13
N MET A 47 28.42 8.01 26.80
CA MET A 47 29.51 7.71 25.87
C MET A 47 30.65 8.73 25.94
N LEU A 48 30.33 10.00 26.16
CA LEU A 48 31.32 11.06 26.33
C LEU A 48 32.02 11.02 27.69
N GLU A 49 31.67 10.07 28.56
CA GLU A 49 32.11 9.99 29.95
C GLU A 49 31.91 11.32 30.70
N ALA A 50 30.92 12.11 30.27
CA ALA A 50 30.61 13.40 30.86
C ALA A 50 29.67 13.20 32.05
N GLU A 51 29.97 13.86 33.17
CA GLU A 51 29.05 13.90 34.30
C GLU A 51 27.80 14.69 33.88
N GLU A 52 26.62 14.21 34.26
CA GLU A 52 25.35 14.90 33.97
C GLU A 52 25.28 16.32 34.56
N ASP A 53 26.11 16.58 35.58
CA ASP A 53 26.29 17.89 36.23
C ASP A 53 27.16 18.87 35.42
N ASP A 54 27.86 18.43 34.37
CA ASP A 54 28.56 19.33 33.45
C ASP A 54 27.55 19.96 32.48
N VAL A 55 26.96 21.06 32.94
CA VAL A 55 25.98 21.87 32.20
C VAL A 55 26.49 22.24 30.79
N THR A 56 27.80 22.38 30.60
CA THR A 56 28.35 22.81 29.30
C THR A 56 28.28 21.73 28.23
N THR A 57 28.60 20.49 28.58
CA THR A 57 28.50 19.34 27.68
C THR A 57 27.06 18.90 27.51
N ALA A 58 26.26 18.96 28.57
CA ALA A 58 24.82 18.69 28.52
C ALA A 58 24.08 19.63 27.55
N ASP A 59 24.30 20.96 27.66
CA ASP A 59 23.69 21.94 26.76
C ASP A 59 24.17 21.79 25.31
N ALA A 60 25.41 21.32 25.12
CA ALA A 60 25.96 21.05 23.80
C ALA A 60 25.28 19.83 23.15
N VAL A 61 25.10 18.74 23.89
CA VAL A 61 24.40 17.55 23.39
C VAL A 61 22.93 17.86 23.07
N ASP A 62 22.25 18.68 23.88
CA ASP A 62 20.89 19.12 23.59
C ASP A 62 20.81 19.88 22.26
N LYS A 63 21.74 20.82 22.02
CA LYS A 63 21.81 21.57 20.75
C LYS A 63 22.10 20.65 19.56
N LEU A 64 23.00 19.68 19.71
CA LEU A 64 23.30 18.69 18.68
C LEU A 64 22.04 17.90 18.28
N LEU A 65 21.26 17.45 19.27
CA LEU A 65 20.02 16.70 19.04
C LEU A 65 18.93 17.57 18.40
N GLU A 66 18.81 18.84 18.80
CA GLU A 66 17.88 19.78 18.19
C GLU A 66 18.21 20.02 16.70
N GLU A 67 19.48 20.26 16.37
CA GLU A 67 19.89 20.54 15.00
C GLU A 67 19.79 19.32 14.08
N THR A 68 20.12 18.13 14.59
CA THR A 68 19.98 16.87 13.84
C THR A 68 18.51 16.51 13.60
N SER A 69 17.63 16.76 14.58
CA SER A 69 16.18 16.63 14.43
C SER A 69 15.62 17.57 13.35
N ILE A 70 16.00 18.86 13.40
CA ILE A 70 15.62 19.84 12.37
C ILE A 70 16.08 19.40 10.98
N TYR A 71 17.28 18.81 10.88
CA TYR A 71 17.79 18.30 9.62
C TYR A 71 16.97 17.11 9.09
N GLN A 72 16.65 16.14 9.95
CA GLN A 72 15.80 15.00 9.58
C GLN A 72 14.40 15.46 9.14
N ASP A 73 13.79 16.39 9.87
CA ASP A 73 12.50 16.97 9.50
C ASP A 73 12.55 17.66 8.14
N LYS A 74 13.62 18.39 7.83
CA LYS A 74 13.82 19.01 6.51
C LYS A 74 13.97 17.96 5.42
N VAL A 75 14.71 16.88 5.67
CA VAL A 75 14.89 15.78 4.70
C VAL A 75 13.57 15.05 4.47
N LEU A 76 12.80 14.77 5.52
CA LEU A 76 11.48 14.14 5.43
C LEU A 76 10.47 15.06 4.73
N ALA A 77 10.47 16.36 5.04
CA ALA A 77 9.62 17.34 4.36
C ALA A 77 9.99 17.48 2.88
N ALA A 78 11.29 17.50 2.55
CA ALA A 78 11.75 17.51 1.15
C ALA A 78 11.36 16.22 0.42
N ARG A 79 11.41 15.07 1.08
CA ARG A 79 10.96 13.79 0.52
C ARG A 79 9.45 13.77 0.29
N ARG A 80 8.65 14.26 1.24
CA ARG A 80 7.19 14.42 1.08
C ARG A 80 6.85 15.39 -0.04
N ALA A 81 7.55 16.52 -0.15
CA ALA A 81 7.36 17.48 -1.23
C ALA A 81 7.75 16.90 -2.60
N ALA A 82 8.81 16.08 -2.66
CA ALA A 82 9.20 15.37 -3.87
C ALA A 82 8.17 14.29 -4.25
N GLU A 83 7.63 13.55 -3.28
CA GLU A 83 6.58 12.56 -3.50
C GLU A 83 5.25 13.23 -3.91
N GLU A 84 4.90 14.37 -3.31
CA GLU A 84 3.73 15.17 -3.72
C GLU A 84 3.93 15.76 -5.12
N ALA A 85 5.14 16.21 -5.46
CA ALA A 85 5.47 16.66 -6.81
C ALA A 85 5.45 15.52 -7.83
N GLU A 86 5.90 14.31 -7.45
CA GLU A 86 5.83 13.12 -8.30
C GLU A 86 4.39 12.63 -8.44
N ALA A 87 3.59 12.67 -7.38
CA ALA A 87 2.16 12.38 -7.42
C ALA A 87 1.39 13.42 -8.24
N ALA A 88 1.75 14.70 -8.13
CA ALA A 88 1.19 15.78 -8.95
C ALA A 88 1.63 15.65 -10.42
N ALA A 89 2.88 15.25 -10.68
CA ALA A 89 3.37 14.96 -12.03
C ALA A 89 2.73 13.70 -12.62
N ALA A 90 2.47 12.67 -11.81
CA ALA A 90 1.74 11.47 -12.20
C ALA A 90 0.25 11.77 -12.46
N ALA A 91 -0.37 12.64 -11.64
CA ALA A 91 -1.73 13.14 -11.86
C ALA A 91 -1.81 14.03 -13.11
N ALA A 92 -0.83 14.91 -13.33
CA ALA A 92 -0.74 15.74 -14.52
C ALA A 92 -0.40 14.92 -15.78
N ALA A 93 0.36 13.83 -15.67
CA ALA A 93 0.57 12.87 -16.75
C ALA A 93 -0.68 12.02 -17.04
N ALA A 94 -1.50 11.75 -16.02
CA ALA A 94 -2.82 11.14 -16.19
C ALA A 94 -3.80 12.10 -16.88
N GLU A 95 -3.79 13.40 -16.53
CA GLU A 95 -4.58 14.43 -17.23
C GLU A 95 -4.05 14.75 -18.63
N GLY A 96 -2.73 14.72 -18.84
CA GLY A 96 -2.08 14.93 -20.14
C GLY A 96 -2.30 13.79 -21.14
N ARG A 97 -2.60 12.58 -20.65
CA ARG A 97 -3.10 11.47 -21.48
C ARG A 97 -4.61 11.52 -21.73
N GLY A 98 -5.32 12.53 -21.21
CA GLY A 98 -6.73 12.76 -21.50
C GLY A 98 -7.02 13.53 -22.80
N GLY A 99 -5.99 14.02 -23.50
CA GLY A 99 -6.14 14.94 -24.64
C GLY A 99 -6.11 14.33 -26.05
N THR A 100 -5.73 13.06 -26.21
CA THR A 100 -5.61 12.42 -27.55
C THR A 100 -6.22 11.03 -27.60
N GLN A 101 -7.43 10.84 -27.06
CA GLN A 101 -8.23 9.66 -27.42
C GLN A 101 -9.74 9.82 -27.17
N TYR A 102 -10.31 11.02 -27.38
CA TYR A 102 -11.74 11.14 -27.64
C TYR A 102 -12.02 10.75 -29.11
N GLY A 103 -11.96 9.46 -29.37
CA GLY A 103 -12.34 8.84 -30.63
C GLY A 103 -12.84 7.44 -30.32
N TYR A 104 -14.13 7.33 -30.01
CA TYR A 104 -14.86 6.07 -29.84
C TYR A 104 -14.27 5.11 -28.79
N LEU A 105 -14.81 5.16 -27.56
CA LEU A 105 -14.98 3.93 -26.78
C LEU A 105 -15.97 3.05 -27.56
N GLU A 106 -15.50 2.33 -28.58
CA GLU A 106 -16.10 1.03 -28.84
C GLU A 106 -15.79 0.19 -27.60
N GLU A 107 -16.84 -0.38 -27.04
CA GLU A 107 -16.79 -1.32 -25.94
C GLU A 107 -15.58 -2.25 -26.13
N GLU A 108 -14.55 -2.11 -25.28
CA GLU A 108 -13.54 -3.17 -25.13
C GLU A 108 -14.36 -4.41 -24.76
N THR A 109 -14.64 -5.23 -25.77
CA THR A 109 -15.40 -6.44 -25.59
C THR A 109 -14.65 -7.28 -24.56
N GLU A 110 -15.37 -8.04 -23.73
CA GLU A 110 -14.75 -8.91 -22.72
C GLU A 110 -13.65 -9.82 -23.32
N ALA A 111 -13.67 -10.03 -24.64
CA ALA A 111 -12.64 -10.71 -25.43
C ALA A 111 -11.27 -10.02 -25.43
N ASP A 112 -11.17 -8.69 -25.53
CA ASP A 112 -9.88 -7.99 -25.51
C ASP A 112 -9.27 -7.96 -24.10
N ARG A 113 -10.14 -7.90 -23.09
CA ARG A 113 -9.72 -8.02 -21.69
C ARG A 113 -9.23 -9.43 -21.37
N LEU A 114 -9.91 -10.46 -21.89
CA LEU A 114 -9.46 -11.85 -21.79
C LEU A 114 -8.15 -12.09 -22.55
N ALA A 115 -7.97 -11.50 -23.73
CA ALA A 115 -6.76 -11.67 -24.53
C ALA A 115 -5.52 -11.08 -23.87
N ARG A 116 -5.66 -9.95 -23.15
CA ARG A 116 -4.58 -9.39 -22.31
C ARG A 116 -4.29 -10.27 -21.09
N GLU A 117 -5.32 -10.77 -20.43
CA GLU A 117 -5.17 -11.65 -19.27
C GLU A 117 -4.56 -13.02 -19.67
N GLU A 118 -4.82 -13.50 -20.89
CA GLU A 118 -4.21 -14.69 -21.48
C GLU A 118 -2.76 -14.44 -21.95
N ALA A 119 -2.44 -13.23 -22.44
CA ALA A 119 -1.08 -12.84 -22.80
C ALA A 119 -0.16 -12.62 -21.58
N GLU A 120 -0.70 -12.12 -20.45
CA GLU A 120 0.02 -12.00 -19.18
C GLU A 120 0.06 -13.32 -18.38
N ARG A 121 -0.74 -14.32 -18.75
CA ARG A 121 -0.69 -15.64 -18.15
C ARG A 121 0.62 -16.31 -18.55
N ALA A 122 1.57 -16.34 -17.61
CA ALA A 122 2.81 -17.10 -17.76
C ALA A 122 2.48 -18.54 -18.24
N PRO A 123 3.26 -19.10 -19.19
CA PRO A 123 2.95 -20.40 -19.77
C PRO A 123 2.80 -21.43 -18.66
N ASP A 124 1.69 -22.19 -18.64
CA ASP A 124 1.31 -23.13 -17.56
C ASP A 124 2.43 -24.13 -17.17
N LYS A 125 3.44 -24.32 -18.03
CA LYS A 125 4.66 -25.09 -17.75
C LYS A 125 5.48 -24.52 -16.58
N ALA A 126 5.41 -23.22 -16.33
CA ALA A 126 6.10 -22.53 -15.22
C ALA A 126 5.35 -22.66 -13.88
N LEU A 127 4.07 -23.06 -13.90
CA LEU A 127 3.22 -23.21 -12.71
C LEU A 127 3.01 -24.68 -12.32
N GLN A 128 3.73 -25.60 -12.97
CA GLN A 128 3.56 -27.03 -12.75
C GLN A 128 4.57 -27.51 -11.70
N ASP A 129 4.06 -27.99 -10.54
CA ASP A 129 4.91 -28.40 -9.41
C ASP A 129 5.92 -29.49 -9.87
N PRO A 130 7.24 -29.23 -9.78
CA PRO A 130 8.25 -30.19 -10.22
C PRO A 130 8.15 -31.53 -9.47
N ARG A 131 7.54 -31.59 -8.28
CA ARG A 131 7.35 -32.85 -7.53
C ARG A 131 6.35 -33.79 -8.19
N GLN A 132 5.43 -33.26 -9.01
CA GLN A 132 4.44 -34.03 -9.77
C GLN A 132 5.01 -34.58 -11.10
N MET A 133 6.21 -34.15 -11.51
CA MET A 133 6.85 -34.62 -12.75
C MET A 133 7.81 -35.79 -12.54
N SER A 134 7.97 -36.62 -13.58
CA SER A 134 8.98 -37.69 -13.58
C SER A 134 10.40 -37.12 -13.46
N LYS A 135 11.34 -37.87 -12.86
CA LYS A 135 12.73 -37.40 -12.62
C LYS A 135 13.43 -36.89 -13.90
N LYS A 136 13.15 -37.51 -15.05
CA LYS A 136 13.70 -37.10 -16.35
C LYS A 136 13.11 -35.78 -16.85
N GLN A 137 11.82 -35.55 -16.63
CA GLN A 137 11.15 -34.31 -17.01
C GLN A 137 11.56 -33.14 -16.11
N ARG A 138 11.71 -33.37 -14.81
CA ARG A 138 12.25 -32.37 -13.88
C ARG A 138 13.63 -31.87 -14.31
N LYS A 139 14.55 -32.80 -14.60
CA LYS A 139 15.92 -32.43 -15.00
C LYS A 139 15.91 -31.58 -16.26
N LYS A 140 15.10 -31.95 -17.28
CA LYS A 140 14.97 -31.20 -18.52
C LYS A 140 14.27 -29.84 -18.37
N ALA A 141 13.33 -29.72 -17.43
CA ALA A 141 12.64 -28.46 -17.13
C ALA A 141 13.49 -27.49 -16.28
N LEU A 142 14.50 -28.00 -15.56
CA LEU A 142 15.45 -27.21 -14.77
C LEU A 142 16.75 -26.88 -15.55
N GLU A 143 16.99 -27.53 -16.69
CA GLU A 143 18.19 -27.35 -17.48
C GLU A 143 18.08 -26.05 -18.30
N GLY A 144 18.86 -25.03 -17.88
CA GLY A 144 18.85 -23.70 -18.50
C GLY A 144 17.80 -22.73 -17.96
N VAL A 145 17.07 -23.10 -16.90
CA VAL A 145 16.11 -22.22 -16.22
C VAL A 145 16.79 -21.56 -15.03
N ASP A 146 16.87 -20.23 -15.05
CA ASP A 146 17.39 -19.44 -13.95
C ASP A 146 16.44 -19.56 -12.74
N LEU A 147 16.93 -20.25 -11.70
CA LEU A 147 16.18 -20.54 -10.48
C LEU A 147 15.82 -19.30 -9.68
N LEU A 148 16.56 -18.19 -9.88
CA LEU A 148 16.31 -16.91 -9.22
C LEU A 148 15.26 -16.08 -9.96
N ALA A 149 15.07 -16.32 -11.25
CA ALA A 149 14.03 -15.71 -12.06
C ALA A 149 12.69 -16.47 -12.02
N LEU A 150 12.63 -17.60 -11.30
CA LEU A 150 11.39 -18.36 -11.15
C LEU A 150 10.37 -17.56 -10.33
N PRO A 151 9.11 -17.44 -10.81
CA PRO A 151 8.06 -16.79 -10.05
C PRO A 151 7.86 -17.50 -8.72
N ASN A 152 7.81 -16.74 -7.63
CA ASN A 152 7.56 -17.28 -6.31
C ASN A 152 6.15 -17.91 -6.28
N LEU A 153 6.11 -19.24 -6.35
CA LEU A 153 4.87 -20.00 -6.38
C LEU A 153 4.01 -19.76 -5.12
N ASN A 154 4.63 -19.44 -3.98
CA ASN A 154 3.87 -19.08 -2.77
C ASN A 154 3.06 -17.80 -2.97
N LYS A 155 3.61 -16.80 -3.68
CA LYS A 155 2.88 -15.57 -4.01
C LYS A 155 1.72 -15.88 -4.96
N ALA A 156 1.94 -16.67 -6.01
CA ALA A 156 0.88 -17.06 -6.94
C ALA A 156 -0.26 -17.85 -6.26
N HIS A 157 0.07 -18.71 -5.28
CA HIS A 157 -0.94 -19.43 -4.49
C HIS A 157 -1.74 -18.48 -3.58
N VAL A 158 -1.09 -17.52 -2.95
CA VAL A 158 -1.76 -16.51 -2.12
C VAL A 158 -2.68 -15.62 -2.98
N ASP A 159 -2.19 -15.15 -4.13
CA ASP A 159 -2.95 -14.33 -5.06
C ASP A 159 -4.16 -15.10 -5.62
N ALA A 160 -3.99 -16.39 -5.96
CA ALA A 160 -5.09 -17.24 -6.41
C ALA A 160 -6.13 -17.49 -5.31
N ALA A 161 -5.69 -17.74 -4.07
CA ALA A 161 -6.58 -17.91 -2.93
C ALA A 161 -7.35 -16.60 -2.62
N GLU A 162 -6.70 -15.46 -2.76
CA GLU A 162 -7.35 -14.16 -2.57
C GLU A 162 -8.37 -13.85 -3.67
N LYS A 163 -8.02 -14.12 -4.94
CA LYS A 163 -8.98 -14.02 -6.06
C LYS A 163 -10.21 -14.90 -5.84
N GLN A 164 -10.03 -16.13 -5.37
CA GLN A 164 -11.16 -17.01 -5.02
C GLN A 164 -12.01 -16.45 -3.89
N ARG A 165 -11.40 -15.89 -2.83
CA ARG A 165 -12.14 -15.24 -1.74
C ARG A 165 -12.95 -14.04 -2.23
N ARG A 166 -12.35 -13.17 -3.05
CA ARG A 166 -13.03 -12.01 -3.63
C ARG A 166 -14.19 -12.43 -4.53
N ALA A 167 -14.01 -13.45 -5.38
CA ALA A 167 -15.07 -13.99 -6.23
C ALA A 167 -16.22 -14.59 -5.41
N ALA A 168 -15.91 -15.33 -4.34
CA ALA A 168 -16.92 -15.88 -3.43
C ALA A 168 -17.72 -14.76 -2.74
N SER A 169 -17.05 -13.72 -2.22
CA SER A 169 -17.71 -12.55 -1.61
C SER A 169 -18.59 -11.78 -2.62
N ALA A 170 -18.11 -11.60 -3.85
CA ALA A 170 -18.88 -10.93 -4.91
C ALA A 170 -20.15 -11.74 -5.26
N SER A 171 -20.03 -13.05 -5.42
CA SER A 171 -21.17 -13.92 -5.72
C SER A 171 -22.21 -13.93 -4.59
N ALA A 172 -21.78 -13.94 -3.33
CA ALA A 172 -22.65 -13.84 -2.17
C ALA A 172 -23.39 -12.49 -2.11
N ALA A 173 -22.70 -11.39 -2.41
CA ALA A 173 -23.30 -10.06 -2.46
C ALA A 173 -24.35 -9.95 -3.59
N GLN A 174 -24.06 -10.50 -4.78
CA GLN A 174 -25.00 -10.55 -5.89
C GLN A 174 -26.23 -11.41 -5.55
N ALA A 175 -26.03 -12.56 -4.90
CA ALA A 175 -27.14 -13.41 -4.47
C ALA A 175 -28.04 -12.72 -3.43
N LYS A 176 -27.45 -11.95 -2.49
CA LYS A 176 -28.23 -11.13 -1.54
C LYS A 176 -29.02 -10.05 -2.27
N LYS A 177 -28.38 -9.31 -3.18
CA LYS A 177 -29.05 -8.27 -3.99
C LYS A 177 -30.22 -8.83 -4.79
N ALA A 178 -30.04 -10.00 -5.41
CA ALA A 178 -31.10 -10.67 -6.18
C ALA A 178 -32.29 -11.10 -5.29
N ARG A 179 -32.02 -11.58 -4.07
CA ARG A 179 -33.09 -11.90 -3.08
C ARG A 179 -33.84 -10.65 -2.64
N ASP A 180 -33.12 -9.60 -2.26
CA ASP A 180 -33.72 -8.34 -1.79
C ASP A 180 -34.58 -7.69 -2.90
N GLU A 181 -34.14 -7.77 -4.16
CA GLU A 181 -34.90 -7.28 -5.30
C GLU A 181 -36.17 -8.09 -5.57
N ALA A 182 -36.08 -9.43 -5.48
CA ALA A 182 -37.23 -10.30 -5.61
C ALA A 182 -38.29 -10.05 -4.52
N ASP A 183 -37.85 -9.86 -3.27
CA ASP A 183 -38.75 -9.57 -2.16
C ASP A 183 -39.39 -8.17 -2.28
N ARG A 184 -38.61 -7.16 -2.69
CA ARG A 184 -39.15 -5.83 -2.99
C ARG A 184 -40.18 -5.87 -4.12
N LYS A 185 -39.97 -6.70 -5.14
CA LYS A 185 -40.93 -6.87 -6.24
C LYS A 185 -42.24 -7.49 -5.75
N LYS A 186 -42.17 -8.54 -4.92
CA LYS A 186 -43.36 -9.16 -4.31
C LYS A 186 -44.16 -8.16 -3.48
N GLN A 187 -43.50 -7.35 -2.66
CA GLN A 187 -44.16 -6.32 -1.86
C GLN A 187 -44.93 -5.32 -2.74
N LYS A 188 -44.30 -4.84 -3.82
CA LYS A 188 -44.94 -3.92 -4.78
C LYS A 188 -46.14 -4.57 -5.48
N ASP A 189 -46.03 -5.84 -5.87
CA ASP A 189 -47.12 -6.56 -6.53
C ASP A 189 -48.30 -6.79 -5.58
N ASP A 190 -48.04 -7.12 -4.31
CA ASP A 190 -49.07 -7.26 -3.27
C ASP A 190 -49.78 -5.92 -2.96
N GLU A 191 -49.02 -4.82 -2.89
CA GLU A 191 -49.58 -3.48 -2.73
C GLU A 191 -50.45 -3.07 -3.92
N LYS A 192 -49.96 -3.32 -5.15
CA LYS A 192 -50.72 -3.05 -6.37
C LYS A 192 -52.02 -3.85 -6.40
N ARG A 193 -51.98 -5.14 -6.04
CA ARG A 193 -53.17 -5.99 -5.96
C ARG A 193 -54.16 -5.47 -4.92
N LYS A 194 -53.69 -5.05 -3.73
CA LYS A 194 -54.54 -4.43 -2.70
C LYS A 194 -55.18 -3.13 -3.19
N LEU A 195 -54.44 -2.29 -3.92
CA LEU A 195 -54.97 -1.05 -4.51
C LEU A 195 -56.01 -1.34 -5.59
N GLU A 196 -55.78 -2.32 -6.45
CA GLU A 196 -56.76 -2.75 -7.46
C GLU A 196 -58.02 -3.32 -6.83
N GLU A 197 -57.91 -4.13 -5.77
CA GLU A 197 -59.08 -4.62 -5.03
C GLU A 197 -59.87 -3.49 -4.36
N LYS A 198 -59.19 -2.49 -3.78
CA LYS A 198 -59.84 -1.28 -3.24
C LYS A 198 -60.56 -0.49 -4.34
N ARG A 199 -59.92 -0.30 -5.50
CA ARG A 199 -60.54 0.37 -6.67
C ARG A 199 -61.77 -0.39 -7.17
N LYS A 200 -61.69 -1.72 -7.28
CA LYS A 200 -62.84 -2.57 -7.67
C LYS A 200 -63.97 -2.52 -6.64
N LYS A 201 -63.67 -2.48 -5.33
CA LYS A 201 -64.67 -2.32 -4.28
C LYS A 201 -65.33 -0.94 -4.34
N ALA A 202 -64.56 0.14 -4.50
CA ALA A 202 -65.08 1.50 -4.65
C ALA A 202 -66.02 1.62 -5.86
N GLN A 203 -65.61 1.12 -7.03
CA GLN A 203 -66.45 1.10 -8.23
C GLN A 203 -67.74 0.29 -8.05
N LYS A 204 -67.73 -0.79 -7.25
CA LYS A 204 -68.96 -1.55 -6.94
C LYS A 204 -69.90 -0.79 -6.01
N VAL A 205 -69.38 0.03 -5.09
CA VAL A 205 -70.19 0.86 -4.20
C VAL A 205 -70.84 2.00 -4.98
N GLU A 206 -70.09 2.67 -5.87
CA GLU A 206 -70.63 3.72 -6.75
C GLU A 206 -71.71 3.22 -7.73
N ARG A 207 -71.69 1.95 -8.12
CA ARG A 207 -72.74 1.35 -8.95
C ARG A 207 -74.00 0.94 -8.18
N LYS A 208 -73.94 0.94 -6.84
CA LYS A 208 -75.03 0.51 -5.96
C LYS A 208 -75.74 1.67 -5.26
N ALA A 209 -75.11 2.84 -5.25
CA ALA A 209 -75.69 4.12 -4.83
C ALA A 209 -76.36 4.80 -6.02
#